data_AF-A0A9E2EPL3-F1
#
_entry.id   AF-A0A9E2EPL3-F1
#
_cell.length_a   1.000
_cell.length_b   1.000
_cell.length_c   1.000
_cell.angle_alpha   90.00
_cell.angle_beta   90.00
_cell.angle_gamma   90.00
#
_symmetry.space_group_name_H-M   'P 1'
#
loop_
_entity.id
_entity.type
_entity.pdbx_description
1 polymer ?
#
loop_
_entity_poly.entity_id
_entity_poly.type
_entity_poly.pdbx_seq_one_letter_code
_entity_poly.pdbx_strand_id
1 'polypeptide(L)'
;VYLYWFNTKSFKPDYLAYEFHVNDGGLRFREAFNERTVNGIRFVDYINYKPIDENQSIDVIESLFQQGKLEVLSKIELKNISVNPGNYN
;
A
#
# COMPACT_ATOMS: atom_id res chain seq x y z
N VAL A 1 13.10 4.91 -2.99
CA VAL A 1 13.24 3.48 -2.55
C VAL A 1 11.87 2.84 -2.39
N TYR A 2 11.73 1.50 -2.50
CA TYR A 2 10.48 0.76 -2.26
C TYR A 2 10.71 -0.37 -1.24
N LEU A 3 9.82 -0.47 -0.25
CA LEU A 3 9.82 -1.50 0.79
C LEU A 3 8.49 -2.27 0.76
N TYR A 4 8.54 -3.59 0.90
CA TYR A 4 7.36 -4.47 0.90
C TYR A 4 7.40 -5.36 2.14
N TRP A 5 6.28 -5.46 2.85
CA TRP A 5 6.11 -6.41 3.95
C TRP A 5 5.12 -7.48 3.53
N PHE A 6 5.64 -8.72 3.44
CA PHE A 6 4.85 -9.88 3.10
C PHE A 6 4.40 -10.61 4.37
N ASN A 7 3.12 -10.95 4.41
CA ASN A 7 2.58 -11.85 5.41
C ASN A 7 3.29 -13.21 5.33
N THR A 8 3.84 -13.70 6.45
CA THR A 8 4.61 -14.95 6.45
C THR A 8 3.77 -16.21 6.30
N LYS A 9 2.44 -16.10 6.45
CA LYS A 9 1.51 -17.23 6.30
C LYS A 9 0.81 -17.21 4.94
N SER A 10 0.31 -16.05 4.51
CA SER A 10 -0.41 -15.95 3.23
C SER A 10 0.50 -15.64 2.04
N PHE A 11 1.75 -15.22 2.29
CA PHE A 11 2.70 -14.72 1.28
C PHE A 11 2.17 -13.52 0.47
N LYS A 12 1.18 -12.81 1.00
CA LYS A 12 0.60 -11.62 0.38
C LYS A 12 1.29 -10.36 0.88
N PRO A 13 1.43 -9.32 0.04
CA PRO A 13 1.89 -8.02 0.49
C PRO A 13 0.77 -7.35 1.30
N ASP A 14 1.01 -7.18 2.60
CA ASP A 14 0.09 -6.50 3.51
C ASP A 14 0.41 -5.01 3.58
N TYR A 15 1.70 -4.65 3.43
CA TYR A 15 2.15 -3.26 3.46
C TYR A 15 3.16 -2.96 2.36
N LEU A 16 3.18 -1.70 1.93
CA LEU A 16 4.11 -1.15 0.95
C LEU A 16 4.50 0.27 1.37
N ALA A 17 5.78 0.60 1.36
CA ALA A 17 6.24 1.96 1.54
C ALA A 17 7.16 2.38 0.41
N TYR A 18 7.13 3.66 0.07
CA TYR A 18 8.04 4.21 -0.91
C TYR A 18 8.35 5.68 -0.67
N GLU A 19 9.52 6.07 -1.16
CA GLU A 19 10.00 7.44 -1.20
C GLU A 19 9.93 7.93 -2.64
N PHE A 20 9.40 9.14 -2.83
CA PHE A 20 9.31 9.81 -4.11
C PHE A 20 9.92 11.21 -4.02
N HIS A 21 10.37 11.76 -5.15
CA HIS A 21 11.09 13.05 -5.21
C HIS A 21 10.41 14.08 -6.12
N VAL A 22 9.12 13.89 -6.44
CA VAL A 22 8.32 14.82 -7.24
C VAL A 22 7.45 15.68 -6.32
N ASN A 23 7.19 16.94 -6.69
CA ASN A 23 6.36 17.90 -5.92
C ASN A 23 6.75 17.93 -4.44
N ASP A 24 7.97 18.40 -4.15
CA ASP A 24 8.61 18.42 -2.83
C ASP A 24 8.98 17.05 -2.24
N GLY A 25 8.61 15.97 -2.93
CA GLY A 25 8.94 14.61 -2.55
C GLY A 25 8.15 14.13 -1.33
N GLY A 26 8.63 13.07 -0.70
CA GLY A 26 8.09 12.57 0.56
C GLY A 26 7.98 11.05 0.62
N LEU A 27 7.37 10.60 1.72
CA LEU A 27 7.16 9.19 2.02
C LEU A 27 5.68 8.82 1.93
N ARG A 28 5.41 7.61 1.43
CA ARG A 28 4.10 6.99 1.46
C ARG A 28 4.21 5.66 2.15
N PHE A 29 3.34 5.41 3.11
CA PHE A 29 3.11 4.08 3.65
C PHE A 29 1.70 3.62 3.28
N ARG A 30 1.56 2.37 2.83
CA ARG A 30 0.29 1.79 2.40
C ARG A 30 0.01 0.53 3.20
N GLU A 31 -1.22 0.45 3.68
CA GLU A 31 -1.79 -0.74 4.29
C GLU A 31 -2.87 -1.30 3.38
N ALA A 32 -2.73 -2.56 2.98
CA ALA A 32 -3.71 -3.23 2.15
C ALA A 32 -4.96 -3.59 2.97
N PHE A 33 -6.14 -3.36 2.40
CA PHE A 33 -7.41 -3.78 3.00
C PHE A 33 -8.41 -4.22 1.92
N ASN A 34 -9.55 -4.76 2.35
CA ASN A 34 -10.66 -5.15 1.46
C ASN A 34 -10.21 -6.03 0.27
N GLU A 35 -9.48 -7.10 0.60
CA GLU A 35 -9.03 -8.07 -0.39
C GLU A 35 -10.22 -8.78 -1.06
N ARG A 36 -10.19 -8.84 -2.39
CA ARG A 36 -11.17 -9.52 -3.23
C ARG A 36 -10.45 -10.33 -4.30
N THR A 37 -10.97 -11.52 -4.61
CA THR A 37 -10.53 -12.28 -5.77
C THR A 37 -11.67 -12.31 -6.79
N VAL A 38 -11.41 -11.81 -8.00
CA VAL A 38 -12.38 -11.81 -9.10
C VAL A 38 -11.75 -12.56 -10.27
N ASN A 39 -12.35 -13.69 -10.66
CA ASN A 39 -11.86 -14.58 -11.74
C ASN A 39 -10.36 -14.92 -11.63
N GLY A 40 -9.92 -15.29 -10.42
CA GLY A 40 -8.53 -15.69 -10.15
C GLY A 40 -7.53 -14.54 -9.97
N ILE A 41 -7.94 -13.28 -10.16
CA ILE A 41 -7.10 -12.11 -9.93
C ILE A 41 -7.41 -11.50 -8.57
N ARG A 42 -6.38 -11.27 -7.76
CA ARG A 42 -6.47 -10.60 -6.47
C ARG A 42 -6.45 -9.09 -6.62
N PHE A 43 -7.39 -8.43 -5.97
CA PHE A 43 -7.52 -6.98 -5.84
C PHE A 43 -7.48 -6.61 -4.36
N VAL A 44 -6.82 -5.49 -4.06
CA VAL A 44 -6.79 -4.89 -2.72
C VAL A 44 -6.97 -3.40 -2.83
N ASP A 45 -7.64 -2.86 -1.82
CA ASP A 45 -7.68 -1.42 -1.57
C ASP A 45 -6.50 -1.03 -0.67
N TYR A 46 -6.20 0.27 -0.60
CA TYR A 46 -5.10 0.76 0.22
C TYR A 46 -5.49 1.97 1.05
N ILE A 47 -5.15 1.95 2.33
CA ILE A 47 -5.07 3.17 3.12
C ILE A 47 -3.69 3.77 2.87
N ASN A 48 -3.65 5.02 2.45
CA ASN A 48 -2.42 5.76 2.28
C ASN A 48 -2.16 6.60 3.53
N TYR A 49 -0.98 6.45 4.09
CA TYR A 49 -0.48 7.24 5.19
C TYR A 49 0.71 8.09 4.76
N LYS A 50 0.89 9.23 5.43
CA LYS A 50 2.14 9.99 5.39
C LYS A 50 2.66 10.23 6.82
N PRO A 51 3.98 10.42 6.99
CA PRO A 51 4.53 10.87 8.26
C PRO A 51 3.89 12.19 8.72
N ILE A 52 3.63 12.32 10.02
CA ILE A 52 3.20 13.60 10.61
C ILE A 52 4.35 14.64 10.54
N ASP A 53 5.58 14.18 10.77
CA ASP A 53 6.80 14.95 10.49
C ASP A 53 7.35 14.52 9.13
N GLU A 54 7.40 15.45 8.18
CA GLU A 54 7.80 15.15 6.80
C GLU A 54 9.32 14.98 6.64
N ASN A 55 10.14 15.36 7.64
CA ASN A 55 11.60 15.23 7.62
C ASN A 55 12.06 13.86 8.17
N GLN A 56 11.50 12.78 7.63
CA GLN A 56 11.76 11.41 8.07
C GLN A 56 12.42 10.59 6.96
N SER A 57 13.21 9.58 7.35
CA SER A 57 13.78 8.60 6.42
C SER A 57 12.81 7.45 6.19
N ILE A 58 12.86 6.86 4.99
CA ILE A 58 12.12 5.62 4.69
C ILE A 58 12.54 4.46 5.62
N ASP A 59 13.77 4.46 6.13
CA ASP A 59 14.29 3.38 6.99
C ASP A 59 13.54 3.27 8.33
N VAL A 60 12.91 4.35 8.81
CA VAL A 60 12.18 4.39 10.08
C VAL A 60 10.66 4.30 9.90
N ILE A 61 10.17 4.20 8.66
CA ILE A 61 8.73 4.32 8.35
C ILE A 61 7.87 3.25 9.05
N GLU A 62 8.37 2.02 9.16
CA GLU A 62 7.69 0.93 9.88
C GLU A 62 7.53 1.26 11.37
N SER A 63 8.59 1.77 11.99
CA SER A 63 8.59 2.16 13.41
C SER A 63 7.61 3.32 13.65
N LEU A 64 7.54 4.29 12.74
CA LEU A 64 6.56 5.38 12.81
C LEU A 64 5.12 4.86 12.71
N PHE A 65 4.85 3.88 11.83
CA PHE A 65 3.53 3.25 11.73
C PHE A 65 3.13 2.58 13.03
N GLN A 66 4.00 1.75 13.61
CA GLN A 66 3.76 1.06 14.89
C GLN A 66 3.54 2.03 16.06
N GLN A 67 4.18 3.21 16.02
CA GLN A 67 4.02 4.27 17.02
C GLN A 67 2.79 5.16 16.80
N GLY A 68 2.00 4.94 15.74
CA GLY A 68 0.88 5.82 15.38
C GLY A 68 1.30 7.21 14.92
N LYS A 69 2.52 7.37 14.42
CA LYS A 69 3.11 8.64 13.95
C LYS A 69 2.93 8.88 12.45
N LEU A 70 2.09 8.09 11.80
CA LEU A 70 1.64 8.34 10.45
C LEU A 70 0.18 8.76 10.48
N GLU A 71 -0.18 9.76 9.70
CA GLU A 71 -1.57 10.18 9.52
C GLU A 71 -2.16 9.64 8.23
N VAL A 72 -3.45 9.34 8.23
CA VAL A 72 -4.17 8.92 7.04
C VAL A 72 -4.27 10.11 6.09
N LEU A 73 -3.68 9.96 4.90
CA LEU A 73 -3.75 10.98 3.86
C LEU A 73 -4.92 10.72 2.91
N SER A 74 -5.15 9.46 2.53
CA SER A 74 -6.24 9.10 1.61
C SER A 74 -6.54 7.59 1.63
N LYS A 75 -7.61 7.19 0.94
CA LYS A 75 -7.90 5.78 0.63
C LYS A 75 -7.95 5.59 -0.88
N ILE A 76 -7.50 4.43 -1.34
CA ILE A 76 -7.70 3.93 -2.70
C ILE A 76 -8.71 2.82 -2.59
N GLU A 77 -9.89 3.02 -3.19
CA GLU A 77 -11.00 2.07 -3.16
C GLU A 77 -11.42 1.71 -4.58
N LEU A 78 -11.15 0.47 -4.98
CA LEU A 78 -11.53 -0.06 -6.29
C LEU A 78 -13.03 -0.40 -6.29
N LYS A 79 -13.77 0.21 -7.22
CA LYS A 79 -15.22 -0.01 -7.41
C LYS A 79 -15.49 -0.64 -8.77
N ASN A 80 -16.58 -1.39 -8.87
CA ASN A 80 -17.06 -2.01 -10.11
C ASN A 80 -16.01 -2.90 -10.81
N ILE A 81 -15.29 -3.72 -10.04
CA ILE A 81 -14.26 -4.62 -10.57
C ILE A 81 -14.91 -5.69 -11.45
N SER A 82 -14.42 -5.82 -12.68
CA SER A 82 -14.80 -6.88 -13.62
C SER A 82 -13.54 -7.41 -14.30
N VAL A 83 -13.50 -8.72 -14.51
CA VAL A 83 -12.40 -9.42 -15.19
C VAL A 83 -13.00 -10.26 -16.30
N ASN A 84 -12.65 -9.95 -17.55
CA ASN A 84 -13.02 -10.75 -18.71
C ASN A 84 -11.79 -11.51 -19.22
N PRO A 85 -11.58 -12.78 -18.83
CA PRO A 85 -10.45 -13.55 -19.33
C PRO A 85 -10.63 -13.81 -20.83
N GLY A 86 -9.60 -13.48 -21.61
CA GLY A 86 -9.57 -13.86 -23.02
C GLY A 86 -9.43 -15.38 -23.18
N ASN A 87 -10.23 -15.99 -24.05
CA ASN A 87 -10.01 -17.37 -24.48
C ASN A 87 -8.86 -17.40 -25.48
N TYR A 88 -7.64 -17.62 -24.98
CA TYR A 88 -6.51 -18.00 -25.83
C TYR A 88 -6.52 -19.53 -25.97
N ASN A 89 -7.32 -20.04 -26.90
CA ASN A 89 -7.21 -21.41 -27.40
C ASN A 89 -6.26 -21.44 -28.60
#